data_AF-A0A7K4FUB5-F1
#
_entry.id   AF-A0A7K4FUB5-F1
#
_cell.length_a   1.000
_cell.length_b   1.000
_cell.length_c   1.000
_cell.angle_alpha   90.00
_cell.angle_beta   90.00
_cell.angle_gamma   90.00
#
_symmetry.space_group_name_H-M   'P 1'
#
loop_
_entity.id
_entity.type
_entity.pdbx_description
1 polymer ?
#
loop_
_entity_poly.entity_id
_entity_poly.type
_entity_poly.pdbx_seq_one_letter_code
_entity_poly.pdbx_strand_id
1 'polypeptide(L)'
;MSKDNLAEEVTIKVEKWIERVIVALLNSLLIYLILLHFGLGNYIYLGIPLIAIVSGALPQILAPAMVLFISIQYLYQNFNTTIEGLLYGVIFIILVFLVPLIVEVKFNTVQGFITALAIFSIPLTPFLLLSGISEKKQSIINLVSSIPFIYLALKDINPNSIDITSPLIYSIISIALLFIASIIFGLRNCFSIVGIIPSIFGASLLLNTTYVPNLTVIIISIIALVINTIFISVELLYKNKVTREKVSFETENLREEIEDYLTQLGRIKLISEFEENVKDIVSQGQNNLIAAEKEIEECKDIKCISALNDKINNEISDIEKSINDVIFSTVVEYNNIVVKLKKVGILMDELQYPKDKFKLKEAGIDYIQRLILEINKNVGFALNQINTAVENLEKITGKKFNKFYIVDYRALGDIVPLFSDKQLMNELISCYNAEIQVVSVINMPGNEQKKLEISKRINDIHQDNFAIQDLNKLYETMKDLLSLIGEYTDYLINELEKIIKKGKLPSISSSLESCKTIKENLSEDSTLCDKMLFVMNLSAKLNDASDIIKNKEAIIALLEILEDNTELLTDKLYEEKCISLENIGINSKLSTYVSEWFNVKGTKTVIKGERICLP
;
A
#
# COMPACT_ATOMS: atom_id res chain seq x y z
N MET A 1 24.77 0.35 17.61
CA MET A 1 25.83 -0.42 18.30
C MET A 1 25.41 -1.87 18.23
N SER A 2 26.10 -2.74 17.49
CA SER A 2 25.66 -4.14 17.33
C SER A 2 25.69 -4.86 18.67
N LYS A 3 24.69 -5.72 18.95
CA LYS A 3 24.62 -6.51 20.19
C LYS A 3 25.85 -7.41 20.40
N ASP A 4 26.60 -7.72 19.33
CA ASP A 4 27.88 -8.42 19.37
C ASP A 4 28.97 -7.66 20.14
N ASN A 5 29.00 -6.32 20.07
CA ASN A 5 29.96 -5.51 20.85
C ASN A 5 29.65 -5.52 22.35
N LEU A 6 28.37 -5.69 22.72
CA LEU A 6 27.97 -5.76 24.13
C LEU A 6 28.41 -7.10 24.76
N ALA A 7 28.35 -8.18 23.98
CA ALA A 7 28.79 -9.51 24.41
C ALA A 7 30.30 -9.55 24.69
N GLU A 8 31.10 -8.95 23.82
CA GLU A 8 32.55 -8.86 23.99
C GLU A 8 32.91 -8.02 25.23
N GLU A 9 32.22 -6.89 25.44
CA GLU A 9 32.48 -6.00 26.57
C GLU A 9 32.16 -6.63 27.94
N VAL A 10 31.10 -7.44 28.03
CA VAL A 10 30.69 -8.12 29.27
C VAL A 10 31.61 -9.30 29.58
N THR A 11 32.02 -10.08 28.58
CA THR A 11 33.01 -11.16 28.76
C THR A 11 34.33 -10.60 29.29
N ILE A 12 34.81 -9.49 28.72
CA ILE A 12 36.01 -8.77 29.21
C ILE A 12 35.84 -8.33 30.68
N LYS A 13 34.63 -7.93 31.11
CA LYS A 13 34.37 -7.53 32.51
C LYS A 13 34.41 -8.71 33.48
N VAL A 14 33.83 -9.86 33.10
CA VAL A 14 33.86 -11.08 33.93
C VAL A 14 35.28 -11.63 34.03
N GLU A 15 36.03 -11.66 32.93
CA GLU A 15 37.43 -12.08 32.90
C GLU A 15 38.29 -11.23 33.84
N LYS A 16 38.14 -9.90 33.77
CA LYS A 16 38.82 -8.96 34.68
C LYS A 16 38.44 -9.16 36.14
N TRP A 17 37.20 -9.54 36.43
CA TRP A 17 36.75 -9.80 37.81
C TRP A 17 37.40 -11.06 38.39
N ILE A 18 37.46 -12.14 37.60
CA ILE A 18 38.12 -13.39 38.00
C ILE A 18 39.63 -13.14 38.24
N GLU A 19 40.30 -12.42 37.33
CA GLU A 19 41.71 -12.04 37.47
C GLU A 19 41.97 -11.25 38.76
N ARG A 20 41.09 -10.29 39.10
CA ARG A 20 41.17 -9.52 40.36
C ARG A 20 41.08 -10.38 41.61
N VAL A 21 40.17 -11.36 41.62
CA VAL A 21 39.99 -12.26 42.78
C VAL A 21 41.22 -13.15 42.96
N ILE A 22 41.76 -13.70 41.87
CA ILE A 22 42.97 -14.53 41.90
C ILE A 22 44.16 -13.69 42.40
N VAL A 23 44.39 -12.49 41.84
CA VAL A 23 45.48 -11.60 42.25
C VAL A 23 45.35 -11.19 43.73
N ALA A 24 44.13 -10.91 44.20
CA ALA A 24 43.89 -10.59 45.60
C ALA A 24 44.26 -11.74 46.54
N LEU A 25 43.84 -12.97 46.23
CA LEU A 25 44.21 -14.15 47.00
C LEU A 25 45.73 -14.37 47.03
N LEU A 26 46.39 -14.23 45.88
CA LEU A 26 47.83 -14.43 45.75
C LEU A 26 48.64 -13.38 46.52
N ASN A 27 48.31 -12.09 46.39
CA ASN A 27 48.97 -11.01 47.11
C ASN A 27 48.75 -11.10 48.62
N SER A 28 47.53 -11.44 49.05
CA SER A 28 47.19 -11.68 50.46
C SER A 28 47.99 -12.82 51.09
N LEU A 29 48.26 -13.85 50.31
CA LEU A 29 49.09 -14.95 50.78
C LEU A 29 50.59 -14.61 50.74
N LEU A 30 51.02 -13.82 49.76
CA LEU A 30 52.38 -13.30 49.69
C LEU A 30 52.73 -12.45 50.91
N ILE A 31 51.83 -11.54 51.31
CA ILE A 31 52.09 -10.71 52.49
C ILE A 31 52.13 -11.55 53.76
N TYR A 32 51.29 -12.58 53.87
CA TYR A 32 51.34 -13.52 54.99
C TYR A 32 52.75 -14.11 55.16
N LEU A 33 53.37 -14.53 54.06
CA LEU A 33 54.71 -15.11 54.07
C LEU A 33 55.80 -14.08 54.35
N ILE A 34 55.68 -12.86 53.81
CA ILE A 34 56.58 -11.75 54.12
C ILE A 34 56.53 -11.43 55.61
N LEU A 35 55.34 -11.28 56.18
CA LEU A 35 55.16 -10.98 57.61
C LEU A 35 55.72 -12.09 58.50
N LEU A 36 55.56 -13.36 58.11
CA LEU A 36 56.19 -14.48 58.80
C LEU A 36 57.73 -14.42 58.72
N HIS A 37 58.29 -14.13 57.55
CA HIS A 37 59.73 -14.07 57.32
C HIS A 37 60.41 -12.97 58.16
N PHE A 38 59.74 -11.83 58.36
CA PHE A 38 60.26 -10.73 59.19
C PHE A 38 59.92 -10.86 60.68
N GLY A 39 59.32 -11.98 61.11
CA GLY A 39 58.92 -12.18 62.51
C GLY A 39 57.77 -11.28 62.97
N LEU A 40 57.03 -10.68 62.03
CA LEU A 40 55.93 -9.74 62.24
C LEU A 40 54.57 -10.45 62.31
N GLY A 41 54.52 -11.64 62.91
CA GLY A 41 53.34 -12.50 62.95
C GLY A 41 52.09 -11.83 63.54
N ASN A 42 52.27 -10.89 64.47
CA ASN A 42 51.17 -10.14 65.09
C ASN A 42 50.39 -9.25 64.11
N TYR A 43 50.97 -8.91 62.95
CA TYR A 43 50.34 -8.05 61.94
C TYR A 43 49.58 -8.83 60.87
N ILE A 44 49.60 -10.17 60.90
CA ILE A 44 48.98 -11.03 59.88
C ILE A 44 47.48 -10.77 59.74
N TYR A 45 46.76 -10.68 60.86
CA TYR A 45 45.30 -10.51 60.88
C TYR A 45 44.84 -9.16 60.32
N LEU A 46 45.71 -8.14 60.30
CA LEU A 46 45.43 -6.82 59.73
C LEU A 46 46.00 -6.66 58.32
N GLY A 47 47.18 -7.21 58.06
CA GLY A 47 47.87 -7.11 56.77
C GLY A 47 47.19 -7.88 55.65
N ILE A 48 46.72 -9.11 55.91
CA ILE A 48 46.08 -9.96 54.89
C ILE A 48 44.80 -9.32 54.34
N PRO A 49 43.82 -8.88 55.17
CA PRO A 49 42.57 -8.31 54.65
C PRO A 49 42.80 -6.97 53.95
N LEU A 50 43.69 -6.12 54.46
CA LEU A 50 44.01 -4.83 53.85
C LEU A 50 44.59 -5.02 52.44
N ILE A 51 45.53 -5.95 52.28
CA ILE A 51 46.12 -6.27 50.98
C ILE A 51 45.15 -7.01 50.07
N ALA A 52 44.22 -7.80 50.60
CA ALA A 52 43.14 -8.40 49.80
C ALA A 52 42.26 -7.31 49.17
N ILE A 53 41.82 -6.35 49.98
CA ILE A 53 40.95 -5.25 49.55
C ILE A 53 41.68 -4.35 48.54
N VAL A 54 42.92 -3.94 48.84
CA VAL A 54 43.71 -3.10 47.93
C VAL A 54 44.06 -3.86 46.65
N SER A 55 44.34 -5.17 46.70
CA SER A 55 44.61 -5.97 45.50
C SER A 55 43.37 -6.17 44.64
N GLY A 56 42.18 -6.29 45.25
CA GLY A 56 40.94 -6.35 44.51
C GLY A 56 40.58 -5.03 43.82
N ALA A 57 40.92 -3.90 44.46
CA ALA A 57 40.66 -2.56 43.94
C ALA A 57 41.72 -2.09 42.91
N LEU A 58 43.01 -2.35 43.19
CA LEU A 58 44.17 -1.87 42.44
C LEU A 58 45.20 -3.01 42.22
N PRO A 59 44.82 -4.11 41.54
CA PRO A 59 45.70 -5.26 41.31
C PRO A 59 46.98 -4.87 40.54
N GLN A 60 46.85 -3.89 39.65
CA GLN A 60 47.90 -3.38 38.77
C GLN A 60 49.00 -2.58 39.48
N ILE A 61 48.76 -2.16 40.72
CA ILE A 61 49.76 -1.44 41.51
C ILE A 61 50.39 -2.41 42.51
N LEU A 62 49.56 -3.26 43.12
CA LEU A 62 50.00 -4.08 44.23
C LEU A 62 50.77 -5.34 43.79
N ALA A 63 50.42 -5.98 42.68
CA ALA A 63 51.18 -7.13 42.17
C ALA A 63 52.62 -6.74 41.76
N PRO A 64 52.88 -5.66 41.00
CA PRO A 64 54.24 -5.20 40.74
C PRO A 64 54.99 -4.82 42.01
N ALA A 65 54.36 -4.12 42.96
CA ALA A 65 55.00 -3.69 44.20
C ALA A 65 55.45 -4.89 45.05
N MET A 66 54.62 -5.93 45.15
CA MET A 66 54.93 -7.14 45.91
C MET A 66 56.04 -7.96 45.25
N VAL A 67 56.01 -8.11 43.92
CA VAL A 67 57.04 -8.81 43.16
C VAL A 67 58.38 -8.07 43.24
N LEU A 68 58.38 -6.73 43.13
CA LEU A 68 59.58 -5.90 43.29
C LEU A 68 60.18 -6.06 44.69
N PHE A 69 59.34 -6.02 45.73
CA PHE A 69 59.79 -6.15 47.11
C PHE A 69 60.48 -7.49 47.36
N ILE A 70 59.88 -8.61 46.89
CA ILE A 70 60.51 -9.93 47.01
C ILE A 70 61.73 -10.05 46.11
N SER A 71 61.71 -9.46 44.91
CA SER A 71 62.88 -9.43 44.01
C SER A 71 64.07 -8.78 44.68
N ILE A 72 63.88 -7.63 45.34
CA ILE A 72 64.95 -6.92 46.09
C ILE A 72 65.47 -7.79 47.23
N GLN A 73 64.57 -8.43 47.99
CA GLN A 73 64.95 -9.32 49.08
C GLN A 73 65.74 -10.54 48.59
N TYR A 74 65.29 -11.16 47.50
CA TYR A 74 65.95 -12.31 46.88
C TYR A 74 67.33 -11.94 46.33
N LEU A 75 67.45 -10.75 45.72
CA LEU A 75 68.72 -10.20 45.25
C LEU A 75 69.70 -9.99 46.41
N TYR A 76 69.24 -9.40 47.51
CA TYR A 76 70.06 -9.15 48.70
C TYR A 76 70.57 -10.42 49.36
N GLN A 77 69.77 -11.50 49.39
CA GLN A 77 70.13 -12.75 50.04
C GLN A 77 71.04 -13.65 49.19
N ASN A 78 70.90 -13.64 47.87
CA ASN A 78 71.49 -14.67 47.00
C ASN A 78 72.59 -14.16 46.06
N PHE A 79 72.79 -12.85 45.93
CA PHE A 79 73.79 -12.29 45.01
C PHE A 79 74.92 -11.58 45.75
N ASN A 80 76.15 -12.00 45.47
CA ASN A 80 77.36 -11.33 45.93
C ASN A 80 77.64 -10.07 45.10
N THR A 81 78.42 -9.14 45.64
CA THR A 81 78.81 -7.87 44.98
C THR A 81 79.84 -8.04 43.84
N THR A 82 80.05 -9.26 43.33
CA THR A 82 80.95 -9.53 42.19
C THR A 82 80.30 -9.10 40.87
N ILE A 83 81.12 -8.86 39.83
CA ILE A 83 80.64 -8.45 38.50
C ILE A 83 79.69 -9.49 37.91
N GLU A 84 79.99 -10.78 38.06
CA GLU A 84 79.10 -11.88 37.64
C GLU A 84 77.79 -11.89 38.43
N GLY A 85 77.85 -11.66 39.75
CA GLY A 85 76.66 -11.54 40.60
C GLY A 85 75.77 -10.37 40.19
N LEU A 86 76.36 -9.23 39.84
CA LEU A 86 75.65 -8.07 39.30
C LEU A 86 75.00 -8.36 37.95
N LEU A 87 75.70 -9.06 37.04
CA LEU A 87 75.15 -9.43 35.74
C LEU A 87 73.93 -10.36 35.87
N TYR A 88 74.03 -11.42 36.69
CA TYR A 88 72.89 -12.30 36.95
C TYR A 88 71.75 -11.58 37.67
N GLY A 89 72.06 -10.64 38.58
CA GLY A 89 71.07 -9.79 39.23
C GLY A 89 70.31 -8.89 38.25
N VAL A 90 70.99 -8.30 37.26
CA VAL A 90 70.33 -7.52 36.19
C VAL A 90 69.43 -8.40 35.32
N ILE A 91 69.90 -9.58 34.93
CA ILE A 91 69.10 -10.55 34.15
C ILE A 91 67.86 -10.98 34.93
N PHE A 92 68.00 -11.21 36.23
CA PHE A 92 66.89 -11.53 37.13
C PHE A 92 65.84 -10.42 37.17
N ILE A 93 66.25 -9.15 37.35
CA ILE A 93 65.34 -8.00 37.33
C ILE A 93 64.63 -7.89 35.98
N ILE A 94 65.34 -8.12 34.87
CA ILE A 94 64.73 -8.09 33.53
C ILE A 94 63.64 -9.15 33.41
N LEU A 95 63.95 -10.41 33.73
CA LEU A 95 63.03 -11.53 33.52
C LEU A 95 61.87 -11.59 34.53
N VAL A 96 62.13 -11.25 35.80
CA VAL A 96 61.17 -11.45 36.90
C VAL A 96 60.39 -10.18 37.25
N PHE A 97 60.86 -9.00 36.82
CA PHE A 97 60.16 -7.73 37.05
C PHE A 97 59.83 -6.96 35.78
N LEU A 98 60.81 -6.64 34.92
CA LEU A 98 60.55 -5.79 33.73
C LEU A 98 59.67 -6.48 32.69
N VAL A 99 59.90 -7.77 32.40
CA VAL A 99 59.09 -8.53 31.45
C VAL A 99 57.62 -8.63 31.93
N PRO A 100 57.33 -9.04 33.18
CA PRO A 100 55.98 -8.96 33.74
C PRO A 100 55.34 -7.57 33.69
N LEU A 101 56.11 -6.51 33.97
CA LEU A 101 55.62 -5.12 33.89
C LEU A 101 55.21 -4.74 32.46
N ILE A 102 55.99 -5.13 31.45
CA ILE A 102 55.66 -4.90 30.04
C ILE A 102 54.37 -5.65 29.67
N VAL A 103 54.22 -6.90 30.13
CA VAL A 103 52.99 -7.68 29.90
C VAL A 103 51.78 -6.96 30.49
N GLU A 104 51.91 -6.44 31.71
CA GLU A 104 50.82 -5.74 32.38
C GLU A 104 50.46 -4.43 31.68
N VAL A 105 51.43 -3.58 31.36
CA VAL A 105 51.18 -2.28 30.72
C VAL A 105 50.62 -2.45 29.31
N LYS A 106 51.13 -3.40 28.53
CA LYS A 106 50.74 -3.59 27.13
C LYS A 106 49.43 -4.38 26.97
N PHE A 107 49.20 -5.38 27.82
CA PHE A 107 48.08 -6.31 27.68
C PHE A 107 47.05 -6.20 28.82
N ASN A 108 47.23 -5.27 29.76
CA ASN A 108 46.36 -5.07 30.92
C ASN A 108 46.11 -6.36 31.71
N THR A 109 47.18 -7.11 31.99
CA THR A 109 47.10 -8.40 32.67
C THR A 109 48.24 -8.68 33.65
N VAL A 110 47.90 -9.31 34.77
CA VAL A 110 48.83 -9.63 35.86
C VAL A 110 49.47 -11.01 35.69
N GLN A 111 49.13 -11.76 34.63
CA GLN A 111 49.64 -13.10 34.35
C GLN A 111 51.17 -13.23 34.43
N GLY A 112 51.91 -12.29 33.85
CA GLY A 112 53.37 -12.28 33.91
C GLY A 112 53.90 -12.19 35.35
N PHE A 113 53.21 -11.43 36.21
CA PHE A 113 53.56 -11.34 37.63
C PHE A 113 53.19 -12.61 38.40
N ILE A 114 52.07 -13.27 38.08
CA ILE A 114 51.70 -14.57 38.66
C ILE A 114 52.77 -15.63 38.33
N THR A 115 53.24 -15.67 37.08
CA THR A 115 54.33 -16.56 36.65
C THR A 115 55.64 -16.21 37.36
N ALA A 116 55.99 -14.92 37.45
CA ALA A 116 57.19 -14.46 38.14
C ALA A 116 57.20 -14.84 39.62
N LEU A 117 56.05 -14.79 40.30
CA LEU A 117 55.91 -15.20 41.70
C LEU A 117 56.22 -16.68 41.92
N ALA A 118 55.98 -17.54 40.92
CA ALA A 118 56.31 -18.96 41.02
C ALA A 118 57.82 -19.21 41.18
N ILE A 119 58.67 -18.32 40.64
CA ILE A 119 60.13 -18.47 40.64
C ILE A 119 60.73 -18.42 42.05
N PHE A 120 60.09 -17.70 42.97
CA PHE A 120 60.60 -17.46 44.32
C PHE A 120 60.51 -18.65 45.28
N SER A 121 60.08 -19.85 44.81
CA SER A 121 60.03 -21.08 45.60
C SER A 121 59.26 -20.94 46.93
N ILE A 122 58.19 -20.16 46.89
CA ILE A 122 57.26 -19.90 47.98
C ILE A 122 56.42 -21.18 48.24
N PRO A 123 55.83 -21.43 49.44
CA PRO A 123 54.97 -22.60 49.66
C PRO A 123 53.81 -22.79 48.67
N LEU A 124 53.43 -21.75 47.93
CA LEU A 124 52.45 -21.81 46.83
C LEU A 124 53.05 -21.79 45.42
N THR A 125 54.37 -21.82 45.27
CA THR A 125 55.05 -21.99 43.97
C THR A 125 54.44 -23.10 43.13
N PRO A 126 54.09 -24.28 43.70
CA PRO A 126 53.31 -25.28 42.96
C PRO A 126 52.05 -24.70 42.31
N PHE A 127 51.15 -24.09 43.10
CA PHE A 127 49.88 -23.54 42.65
C PHE A 127 50.05 -22.39 41.63
N LEU A 128 51.12 -21.61 41.77
CA LEU A 128 51.42 -20.45 40.94
C LEU A 128 52.05 -20.81 39.58
N LEU A 129 52.76 -21.94 39.50
CA LEU A 129 53.57 -22.32 38.35
C LEU A 129 52.78 -22.36 37.04
N LEU A 130 51.59 -22.98 37.02
CA LEU A 130 50.81 -23.08 35.79
C LEU A 130 49.68 -22.05 35.70
N SER A 131 49.35 -21.38 36.81
CA SER A 131 48.22 -20.44 36.88
C SER A 131 48.39 -19.28 35.89
N GLY A 132 49.58 -18.66 35.85
CA GLY A 132 49.86 -17.50 34.98
C GLY A 132 49.86 -17.79 33.48
N ILE A 133 49.96 -19.06 33.06
CA ILE A 133 49.96 -19.47 31.65
C ILE A 133 48.69 -20.23 31.22
N SER A 134 47.83 -20.59 32.18
CA SER A 134 46.62 -21.39 31.97
C SER A 134 45.36 -20.57 31.69
N GLU A 135 45.40 -19.27 31.97
CA GLU A 135 44.31 -18.35 31.67
C GLU A 135 44.05 -18.25 30.15
N LYS A 136 42.79 -18.24 29.75
CA LYS A 136 42.39 -18.25 28.34
C LYS A 136 42.43 -16.83 27.74
N LYS A 137 43.64 -16.30 27.49
CA LYS A 137 43.87 -15.07 26.71
C LYS A 137 44.47 -15.39 25.34
N GLN A 138 44.80 -14.38 24.54
CA GLN A 138 45.49 -14.62 23.26
C GLN A 138 46.79 -15.40 23.51
N SER A 139 47.10 -16.39 22.67
CA SER A 139 48.32 -17.22 22.80
C SER A 139 49.61 -16.40 22.94
N ILE A 140 49.69 -15.22 22.31
CA ILE A 140 50.83 -14.30 22.44
C ILE A 140 50.97 -13.78 23.87
N ILE A 141 49.87 -13.46 24.55
CA ILE A 141 49.88 -12.95 25.92
C ILE A 141 50.39 -14.05 26.85
N ASN A 142 49.83 -15.26 26.78
CA ASN A 142 50.26 -16.39 27.61
C ASN A 142 51.72 -16.77 27.37
N LEU A 143 52.19 -16.70 26.12
CA LEU A 143 53.59 -16.96 25.77
C LEU A 143 54.52 -15.92 26.39
N VAL A 144 54.22 -14.62 26.27
CA VAL A 144 55.06 -13.56 26.87
C VAL A 144 55.00 -13.64 28.41
N SER A 145 53.85 -13.97 28.99
CA SER A 145 53.69 -14.23 30.44
C SER A 145 54.49 -15.42 30.95
N SER A 146 54.92 -16.34 30.08
CA SER A 146 55.73 -17.51 30.44
C SER A 146 57.24 -17.27 30.42
N ILE A 147 57.70 -16.16 29.84
CA ILE A 147 59.13 -15.78 29.74
C ILE A 147 59.88 -15.78 31.08
N PRO A 148 59.29 -15.39 32.23
CA PRO A 148 59.99 -15.44 33.52
C PRO A 148 60.61 -16.82 33.82
N PHE A 149 60.05 -17.94 33.32
CA PHE A 149 60.62 -19.28 33.50
C PHE A 149 62.02 -19.45 32.93
N ILE A 150 62.45 -18.62 31.97
CA ILE A 150 63.81 -18.63 31.42
C ILE A 150 64.85 -18.45 32.53
N TYR A 151 64.53 -17.69 33.60
CA TYR A 151 65.45 -17.50 34.72
C TYR A 151 65.83 -18.83 35.40
N LEU A 152 64.92 -19.82 35.43
CA LEU A 152 65.21 -21.10 36.07
C LEU A 152 66.29 -21.89 35.32
N ALA A 153 66.30 -21.87 33.99
CA ALA A 153 67.39 -22.47 33.22
C ALA A 153 68.72 -21.72 33.36
N LEU A 154 68.67 -20.39 33.55
CA LEU A 154 69.88 -19.59 33.78
C LEU A 154 70.48 -19.82 35.16
N LYS A 155 69.65 -20.11 36.18
CA LYS A 155 70.11 -20.46 37.54
C LYS A 155 70.92 -21.75 37.56
N ASP A 156 70.60 -22.71 36.70
CA ASP A 156 71.29 -24.00 36.64
C ASP A 156 72.67 -23.94 35.94
N ILE A 157 73.03 -22.78 35.37
CA ILE A 157 74.36 -22.51 34.80
C ILE A 157 75.32 -22.18 35.95
N ASN A 158 75.91 -23.22 36.57
CA ASN A 158 76.99 -23.03 37.54
C ASN A 158 78.36 -23.07 36.82
N PRO A 159 79.17 -22.00 36.85
CA PRO A 159 80.46 -21.98 36.15
C PRO A 159 81.52 -22.95 36.71
N ASN A 160 81.29 -23.58 37.88
CA ASN A 160 82.27 -24.42 38.56
C ASN A 160 81.89 -25.92 38.70
N SER A 161 80.82 -26.41 38.05
CA SER A 161 80.48 -27.85 38.07
C SER A 161 81.02 -28.58 36.83
N ILE A 162 81.51 -29.82 37.00
CA ILE A 162 82.11 -30.64 35.92
C ILE A 162 81.04 -31.45 35.15
N ASP A 163 79.79 -31.50 35.62
CA ASP A 163 78.70 -32.26 35.01
C ASP A 163 77.53 -31.33 34.60
N ILE A 164 77.79 -30.49 33.59
CA ILE A 164 76.93 -29.38 33.13
C ILE A 164 75.77 -29.88 32.23
N THR A 165 75.88 -31.07 31.63
CA THR A 165 75.03 -31.44 30.48
C THR A 165 73.63 -31.95 30.85
N SER A 166 73.43 -32.63 31.97
CA SER A 166 72.13 -33.26 32.31
C SER A 166 71.07 -32.28 32.84
N PRO A 167 71.32 -31.47 33.90
CA PRO A 167 70.29 -30.60 34.48
C PRO A 167 69.86 -29.45 33.56
N LEU A 168 70.81 -28.85 32.84
CA LEU A 168 70.54 -27.74 31.92
C LEU A 168 69.64 -28.17 30.74
N ILE A 169 69.84 -29.37 30.20
CA ILE A 169 68.99 -29.92 29.14
C ILE A 169 67.56 -30.13 29.65
N TYR A 170 67.37 -30.64 30.87
CA TYR A 170 66.03 -30.80 31.45
C TYR A 170 65.33 -29.46 31.67
N SER A 171 66.03 -28.44 32.14
CA SER A 171 65.46 -27.09 32.32
C SER A 171 65.06 -26.45 30.99
N ILE A 172 65.85 -26.64 29.92
CA ILE A 172 65.50 -26.16 28.57
C ILE A 172 64.26 -26.89 28.02
N ILE A 173 64.21 -28.22 28.12
CA ILE A 173 63.06 -29.02 27.67
C ILE A 173 61.80 -28.66 28.47
N SER A 174 61.94 -28.45 29.78
CA SER A 174 60.86 -28.00 30.65
C SER A 174 60.26 -26.66 30.19
N ILE A 175 61.10 -25.65 29.96
CA ILE A 175 60.66 -24.33 29.48
C ILE A 175 59.99 -24.44 28.12
N ALA A 176 60.57 -25.23 27.20
CA ALA A 176 59.97 -25.45 25.88
C ALA A 176 58.57 -26.07 25.98
N LEU A 177 58.39 -27.07 26.87
CA LEU A 177 57.07 -27.66 27.13
C LEU A 177 56.09 -26.67 27.78
N LEU A 178 56.55 -25.82 28.70
CA LEU A 178 55.71 -24.77 29.28
C LEU A 178 55.32 -23.69 28.27
N PHE A 179 56.18 -23.38 27.30
CA PHE A 179 55.85 -22.49 26.17
C PHE A 179 54.82 -23.12 25.23
N ILE A 180 54.96 -24.42 24.95
CA ILE A 180 53.95 -25.14 24.16
C ILE A 180 52.61 -25.17 24.91
N ALA A 181 52.64 -25.42 26.23
CA ALA A 181 51.45 -25.37 27.07
C ALA A 181 50.79 -23.98 27.06
N SER A 182 51.56 -22.91 27.19
CA SER A 182 51.04 -21.53 27.22
C SER A 182 50.36 -21.14 25.90
N ILE A 183 50.93 -21.55 24.76
CA ILE A 183 50.33 -21.34 23.44
C ILE A 183 49.00 -22.08 23.31
N ILE A 184 48.95 -23.36 23.71
CA ILE A 184 47.75 -24.20 23.59
C ILE A 184 46.66 -23.68 24.54
N PHE A 185 46.99 -23.35 25.79
CA PHE A 185 46.02 -22.78 26.74
C PHE A 185 45.40 -21.46 26.25
N GLY A 186 46.13 -20.70 25.43
CA GLY A 186 45.64 -19.45 24.83
C GLY A 186 44.74 -19.62 23.59
N LEU A 187 44.43 -20.85 23.17
CA LEU A 187 43.49 -21.10 22.08
C LEU A 187 42.05 -20.78 22.51
N ARG A 188 41.27 -20.15 21.63
CA ARG A 188 39.88 -19.75 21.93
C ARG A 188 38.84 -20.89 21.87
N ASN A 189 39.25 -22.13 21.61
CA ASN A 189 38.37 -23.29 21.43
C ASN A 189 38.61 -24.36 22.51
N CYS A 190 37.79 -25.43 22.53
CA CYS A 190 37.91 -26.51 23.52
C CYS A 190 39.25 -27.26 23.45
N PHE A 191 40.03 -27.10 22.38
CA PHE A 191 41.38 -27.66 22.27
C PHE A 191 42.37 -27.03 23.27
N SER A 192 42.05 -25.90 23.89
CA SER A 192 42.92 -25.28 24.90
C SER A 192 43.19 -26.18 26.11
N ILE A 193 42.23 -27.05 26.46
CA ILE A 193 42.36 -28.03 27.54
C ILE A 193 43.55 -28.98 27.32
N VAL A 194 43.89 -29.28 26.06
CA VAL A 194 45.00 -30.18 25.71
C VAL A 194 46.36 -29.63 26.16
N GLY A 195 46.44 -28.32 26.45
CA GLY A 195 47.64 -27.67 27.01
C GLY A 195 48.09 -28.24 28.35
N ILE A 196 47.22 -28.99 29.04
CA ILE A 196 47.57 -29.70 30.27
C ILE A 196 48.63 -30.79 30.08
N ILE A 197 48.67 -31.41 28.91
CA ILE A 197 49.60 -32.51 28.62
C ILE A 197 51.05 -31.99 28.67
N PRO A 198 51.45 -30.99 27.85
CA PRO A 198 52.79 -30.43 27.94
C PRO A 198 53.05 -29.73 29.27
N SER A 199 52.03 -29.20 29.96
CA SER A 199 52.23 -28.55 31.26
C SER A 199 52.59 -29.53 32.39
N ILE A 200 52.00 -30.73 32.41
CA ILE A 200 52.35 -31.81 33.36
C ILE A 200 53.82 -32.19 33.18
N PHE A 201 54.25 -32.47 31.95
CA PHE A 201 55.62 -32.88 31.67
C PHE A 201 56.62 -31.75 31.91
N GLY A 202 56.28 -30.52 31.50
CA GLY A 202 57.09 -29.33 31.75
C GLY A 202 57.29 -29.07 33.24
N ALA A 203 56.22 -29.06 34.03
CA ALA A 203 56.28 -28.86 35.48
C ALA A 203 56.98 -30.01 36.22
N SER A 204 56.83 -31.26 35.75
CA SER A 204 57.52 -32.42 36.34
C SER A 204 59.03 -32.27 36.21
N LEU A 205 59.53 -31.92 35.02
CA LEU A 205 60.96 -31.72 34.76
C LEU A 205 61.53 -30.50 35.51
N LEU A 206 60.70 -29.52 35.84
CA LEU A 206 61.09 -28.30 36.55
C LEU A 206 61.23 -28.50 38.06
N LEU A 207 60.32 -29.28 38.66
CA LEU A 207 60.23 -29.47 40.11
C LEU A 207 60.97 -30.71 40.63
N ASN A 208 61.14 -31.73 39.78
CA ASN A 208 61.85 -32.95 40.09
C ASN A 208 62.81 -33.28 38.94
N THR A 209 64.02 -33.75 39.25
CA THR A 209 64.98 -34.25 38.25
C THR A 209 64.56 -35.59 37.60
N THR A 210 63.30 -36.01 37.78
CA THR A 210 62.76 -37.30 37.33
C THR A 210 61.57 -37.12 36.37
N TYR A 211 61.41 -38.06 35.44
CA TYR A 211 60.39 -38.05 34.40
C TYR A 211 58.96 -38.36 34.89
N VAL A 212 58.79 -38.76 36.15
CA VAL A 212 57.51 -39.21 36.70
C VAL A 212 56.86 -38.07 37.52
N PRO A 213 55.65 -37.62 37.17
CA PRO A 213 54.94 -36.60 37.92
C PRO A 213 54.67 -37.06 39.35
N ASN A 214 55.12 -36.29 40.34
CA ASN A 214 54.70 -36.48 41.73
C ASN A 214 53.28 -35.91 41.94
N LEU A 215 52.62 -36.28 43.04
CA LEU A 215 51.30 -35.80 43.47
C LEU A 215 51.19 -34.27 43.38
N THR A 216 52.25 -33.55 43.75
CA THR A 216 52.31 -32.08 43.62
C THR A 216 52.11 -31.63 42.17
N VAL A 217 52.82 -32.21 41.19
CA VAL A 217 52.72 -31.87 39.76
C VAL A 217 51.31 -32.15 39.21
N ILE A 218 50.69 -33.23 39.67
CA ILE A 218 49.31 -33.61 39.32
C ILE A 218 48.33 -32.55 39.83
N ILE A 219 48.47 -32.12 41.09
CA ILE A 219 47.61 -31.08 41.69
C ILE A 219 47.74 -29.75 40.93
N ILE A 220 48.96 -29.33 40.60
CA ILE A 220 49.22 -28.09 39.84
C ILE A 220 48.51 -28.13 38.48
N SER A 221 48.60 -29.26 37.81
CA SER A 221 48.04 -29.43 36.47
C SER A 221 46.51 -29.46 36.48
N ILE A 222 45.91 -30.03 37.53
CA ILE A 222 44.46 -29.95 37.77
C ILE A 222 44.01 -28.51 37.99
N ILE A 223 44.79 -27.70 38.72
CA ILE A 223 44.45 -26.28 38.93
C ILE A 223 44.49 -25.51 37.60
N ALA A 224 45.51 -25.73 36.78
CA ALA A 224 45.58 -25.16 35.44
C ALA A 224 44.38 -25.58 34.56
N LEU A 225 43.93 -26.84 34.68
CA LEU A 225 42.73 -27.33 34.01
C LEU A 225 41.48 -26.55 34.44
N VAL A 226 41.32 -26.39 35.76
CA VAL A 226 40.14 -25.75 36.36
C VAL A 226 40.08 -24.29 35.91
N ILE A 227 41.21 -23.58 35.97
CA ILE A 227 41.30 -22.18 35.49
C ILE A 227 40.85 -22.12 34.03
N ASN A 228 41.44 -22.93 33.13
CA ASN A 228 41.08 -22.90 31.71
C ASN A 228 39.60 -23.27 31.44
N THR A 229 39.05 -24.24 32.19
CA THR A 229 37.68 -24.76 32.02
C THR A 229 36.61 -23.76 32.46
N ILE A 230 36.86 -22.99 33.52
CA ILE A 230 35.94 -21.93 34.00
C ILE A 230 35.71 -20.90 32.89
N PHE A 231 36.76 -20.45 32.22
CA PHE A 231 36.65 -19.48 31.12
C PHE A 231 35.89 -20.04 29.91
N ILE A 232 36.10 -21.31 29.53
CA ILE A 232 35.34 -21.97 28.44
C ILE A 232 33.83 -22.01 28.75
N SER A 233 33.48 -22.36 29.98
CA SER A 233 32.09 -22.56 30.38
C SER A 233 31.28 -21.26 30.35
N VAL A 234 31.89 -20.15 30.78
CA VAL A 234 31.26 -18.82 30.77
C VAL A 234 31.01 -18.32 29.34
N GLU A 235 32.00 -18.42 28.46
CA GLU A 235 31.89 -18.00 27.06
C GLU A 235 30.76 -18.74 26.31
N LEU A 236 30.67 -20.05 26.53
CA LEU A 236 29.73 -20.92 25.84
C LEU A 236 28.28 -20.72 26.33
N LEU A 237 28.08 -20.53 27.64
CA LEU A 237 26.76 -20.20 28.21
C LEU A 237 26.22 -18.87 27.68
N TYR A 238 27.07 -17.85 27.54
CA TYR A 238 26.64 -16.54 27.08
C TYR A 238 26.32 -16.51 25.58
N LYS A 239 27.16 -17.15 24.75
CA LYS A 239 26.90 -17.29 23.29
C LYS A 239 25.54 -17.96 23.03
N ASN A 240 25.19 -18.98 23.82
CA ASN A 240 23.89 -19.63 23.75
C ASN A 240 22.74 -18.69 24.15
N LYS A 241 22.94 -17.85 25.18
CA LYS A 241 21.93 -16.86 25.60
C LYS A 241 21.65 -15.82 24.52
N VAL A 242 22.69 -15.21 23.94
CA VAL A 242 22.56 -14.20 22.88
C VAL A 242 21.88 -14.79 21.64
N THR A 243 22.22 -16.02 21.28
CA THR A 243 21.58 -16.70 20.13
C THR A 243 20.09 -16.92 20.38
N ARG A 244 19.70 -17.35 21.59
CA ARG A 244 18.28 -17.51 21.96
C ARG A 244 17.51 -16.19 21.94
N GLU A 245 18.08 -15.12 22.47
CA GLU A 245 17.45 -13.79 22.44
C GLU A 245 17.27 -13.28 21.00
N LYS A 246 18.24 -13.53 20.11
CA LYS A 246 18.12 -13.18 18.70
C LYS A 246 17.01 -13.96 17.99
N VAL A 247 16.95 -15.27 18.22
CA VAL A 247 15.88 -16.12 17.67
C VAL A 247 14.51 -15.60 18.15
N SER A 248 14.34 -15.39 19.46
CA SER A 248 13.08 -14.88 20.02
C SER A 248 12.64 -13.53 19.45
N PHE A 249 13.58 -12.61 19.21
CA PHE A 249 13.28 -11.30 18.64
C PHE A 249 12.83 -11.39 17.19
N GLU A 250 13.52 -12.17 16.36
CA GLU A 250 13.15 -12.36 14.95
C GLU A 250 11.82 -13.14 14.82
N THR A 251 11.55 -14.09 15.73
CA THR A 251 10.25 -14.79 15.82
C THR A 251 9.11 -13.81 16.04
N GLU A 252 9.26 -12.88 17.01
CA GLU A 252 8.20 -11.92 17.33
C GLU A 252 7.94 -10.95 16.18
N ASN A 253 9.00 -10.39 15.58
CA ASN A 253 8.87 -9.49 14.43
C ASN A 253 8.15 -10.18 13.27
N LEU A 254 8.51 -11.42 12.95
CA LEU A 254 7.88 -12.16 11.86
C LEU A 254 6.40 -12.43 12.15
N ARG A 255 6.04 -12.65 13.41
CA ARG A 255 4.65 -12.82 13.83
C ARG A 255 3.84 -11.53 13.67
N GLU A 256 4.39 -10.40 14.11
CA GLU A 256 3.76 -9.08 13.92
C GLU A 256 3.55 -8.77 12.42
N GLU A 257 4.53 -9.10 11.57
CA GLU A 257 4.39 -8.94 10.11
C GLU A 257 3.27 -9.81 9.53
N ILE A 258 3.17 -11.09 9.94
CA ILE A 258 2.07 -11.97 9.51
C ILE A 258 0.72 -11.40 9.95
N GLU A 259 0.61 -10.91 11.18
CA GLU A 259 -0.65 -10.37 11.72
C GLU A 259 -1.09 -9.10 10.96
N ASP A 260 -0.15 -8.22 10.61
CA ASP A 260 -0.44 -7.07 9.74
C ASP A 260 -0.95 -7.54 8.38
N TYR A 261 -0.26 -8.48 7.71
CA TYR A 261 -0.71 -9.01 6.42
C TYR A 261 -2.08 -9.68 6.48
N LEU A 262 -2.37 -10.46 7.53
CA LEU A 262 -3.69 -11.05 7.76
C LEU A 262 -4.78 -9.99 7.94
N THR A 263 -4.46 -8.90 8.64
CA THR A 263 -5.35 -7.75 8.82
C THR A 263 -5.62 -7.04 7.49
N GLN A 264 -4.57 -6.78 6.69
CA GLN A 264 -4.69 -6.17 5.36
C GLN A 264 -5.55 -7.06 4.43
N LEU A 265 -5.33 -8.37 4.41
CA LEU A 265 -6.15 -9.32 3.67
C LEU A 265 -7.60 -9.34 4.15
N GLY A 266 -7.83 -9.28 5.47
CA GLY A 266 -9.16 -9.18 6.05
C GLY A 266 -9.92 -7.94 5.59
N ARG A 267 -9.25 -6.79 5.50
CA ARG A 267 -9.83 -5.55 4.95
C ARG A 267 -10.20 -5.72 3.48
N ILE A 268 -9.31 -6.29 2.67
CA ILE A 268 -9.62 -6.56 1.23
C ILE A 268 -10.82 -7.50 1.11
N LYS A 269 -10.93 -8.53 1.96
CA LYS A 269 -12.07 -9.47 1.97
C LYS A 269 -13.42 -8.80 2.24
N LEU A 270 -13.44 -7.78 3.09
CA LEU A 270 -14.66 -7.01 3.39
C LEU A 270 -15.04 -6.08 2.22
N ILE A 271 -14.03 -5.62 1.47
CA ILE A 271 -14.19 -4.76 0.30
C ILE A 271 -14.51 -5.59 -0.96
N SER A 272 -14.15 -6.88 -0.98
CA SER A 272 -14.22 -7.76 -2.16
C SER A 272 -15.63 -8.28 -2.49
N GLU A 273 -16.68 -7.46 -2.33
CA GLU A 273 -17.93 -7.65 -3.09
C GLU A 273 -17.68 -7.55 -4.61
N PHE A 274 -16.51 -7.03 -5.00
CA PHE A 274 -16.15 -6.62 -6.35
C PHE A 274 -15.83 -7.75 -7.33
N GLU A 275 -15.29 -8.88 -6.87
CA GLU A 275 -14.85 -9.99 -7.73
C GLU A 275 -14.64 -11.25 -6.87
N GLU A 276 -15.37 -12.32 -7.18
CA GLU A 276 -15.28 -13.60 -6.46
C GLU A 276 -13.84 -14.15 -6.49
N ASN A 277 -13.10 -13.91 -7.57
CA ASN A 277 -11.70 -14.29 -7.71
C ASN A 277 -10.78 -13.60 -6.69
N VAL A 278 -11.01 -12.32 -6.35
CA VAL A 278 -10.21 -11.63 -5.31
C VAL A 278 -10.44 -12.26 -3.95
N LYS A 279 -11.69 -12.62 -3.65
CA LYS A 279 -12.08 -13.25 -2.38
C LYS A 279 -11.42 -14.62 -2.20
N ASP A 280 -11.30 -15.39 -3.27
CA ASP A 280 -10.63 -16.68 -3.27
C ASP A 280 -9.11 -16.54 -3.07
N ILE A 281 -8.46 -15.63 -3.82
CA ILE A 281 -7.02 -15.31 -3.65
C ILE A 281 -6.74 -14.89 -2.20
N VAL A 282 -7.56 -14.01 -1.64
CA VAL A 282 -7.41 -13.51 -0.27
C VAL A 282 -7.61 -14.63 0.75
N SER A 283 -8.61 -15.49 0.55
CA SER A 283 -8.88 -16.61 1.47
C SER A 283 -7.77 -17.66 1.43
N GLN A 284 -7.22 -17.96 0.25
CA GLN A 284 -6.08 -18.85 0.11
C GLN A 284 -4.82 -18.26 0.76
N GLY A 285 -4.54 -16.98 0.52
CA GLY A 285 -3.43 -16.26 1.16
C GLY A 285 -3.53 -16.24 2.69
N GLN A 286 -4.73 -16.01 3.24
CA GLN A 286 -4.97 -16.10 4.69
C GLN A 286 -4.64 -17.48 5.25
N ASN A 287 -5.08 -18.55 4.57
CA ASN A 287 -4.79 -19.92 5.01
C ASN A 287 -3.28 -20.22 4.98
N ASN A 288 -2.57 -19.76 3.95
CA ASN A 288 -1.12 -19.96 3.82
C ASN A 288 -0.34 -19.19 4.89
N LEU A 289 -0.73 -17.96 5.21
CA LEU A 289 -0.13 -17.18 6.29
C LEU A 289 -0.41 -17.78 7.69
N ILE A 290 -1.63 -18.27 7.94
CA ILE A 290 -1.96 -18.97 9.20
C ILE A 290 -1.15 -20.28 9.33
N ALA A 291 -0.91 -20.99 8.23
CA ALA A 291 -0.04 -22.16 8.23
C ALA A 291 1.42 -21.77 8.53
N ALA A 292 1.91 -20.69 7.92
CA ALA A 292 3.25 -20.16 8.19
C ALA A 292 3.41 -19.71 9.65
N GLU A 293 2.39 -19.08 10.26
CA GLU A 293 2.41 -18.71 11.69
C GLU A 293 2.59 -19.95 12.58
N LYS A 294 1.97 -21.08 12.26
CA LYS A 294 2.17 -22.34 13.00
C LYS A 294 3.59 -22.90 12.82
N GLU A 295 4.16 -22.76 11.63
CA GLU A 295 5.56 -23.17 11.37
C GLU A 295 6.57 -22.33 12.17
N ILE A 296 6.23 -21.08 12.56
CA ILE A 296 7.08 -20.25 13.43
C ILE A 296 7.34 -20.94 14.77
N GLU A 297 6.32 -21.57 15.37
CA GLU A 297 6.43 -22.23 16.68
C GLU A 297 7.39 -23.43 16.65
N GLU A 298 7.65 -24.00 15.48
CA GLU A 298 8.54 -25.14 15.28
C GLU A 298 10.01 -24.73 15.07
N CYS A 299 10.28 -23.45 14.79
CA CYS A 299 11.63 -22.95 14.50
C CYS A 299 12.50 -22.81 15.75
N LYS A 300 13.63 -23.52 15.77
CA LYS A 300 14.60 -23.53 16.89
C LYS A 300 15.86 -22.70 16.66
N ASP A 301 16.09 -22.25 15.43
CA ASP A 301 17.29 -21.51 15.05
C ASP A 301 17.00 -20.38 14.05
N ILE A 302 18.01 -19.51 13.87
CA ILE A 302 17.93 -18.33 13.00
C ILE A 302 17.79 -18.69 11.52
N LYS A 303 18.26 -19.88 11.11
CA LYS A 303 18.20 -20.32 9.71
C LYS A 303 16.78 -20.72 9.34
N CYS A 304 16.08 -21.39 10.24
CA CYS A 304 14.67 -21.73 10.12
C CYS A 304 13.82 -20.47 9.98
N ILE A 305 14.02 -19.47 10.87
CA ILE A 305 13.28 -18.20 10.80
C ILE A 305 13.55 -17.46 9.48
N SER A 306 14.81 -17.39 9.04
CA SER A 306 15.15 -16.75 7.77
C SER A 306 14.50 -17.44 6.58
N ALA A 307 14.51 -18.77 6.53
CA ALA A 307 13.89 -19.53 5.45
C ALA A 307 12.36 -19.37 5.44
N LEU A 308 11.73 -19.29 6.62
CA LEU A 308 10.30 -19.04 6.75
C LEU A 308 9.93 -17.62 6.32
N ASN A 309 10.75 -16.63 6.67
CA ASN A 309 10.58 -15.26 6.19
C ASN A 309 10.67 -15.17 4.66
N ASP A 310 11.63 -15.86 4.04
CA ASP A 310 11.71 -15.93 2.56
C ASP A 310 10.46 -16.57 1.95
N LYS A 311 9.93 -17.64 2.56
CA LYS A 311 8.69 -18.29 2.13
C LYS A 311 7.49 -17.35 2.23
N ILE A 312 7.35 -16.61 3.33
CA ILE A 312 6.27 -15.63 3.54
C ILE A 312 6.37 -14.49 2.52
N ASN A 313 7.56 -13.92 2.31
CA ASN A 313 7.74 -12.83 1.34
C ASN A 313 7.38 -13.26 -0.10
N ASN A 314 7.68 -14.50 -0.48
CA ASN A 314 7.26 -15.04 -1.77
C ASN A 314 5.73 -15.18 -1.86
N GLU A 315 5.09 -15.70 -0.80
CA GLU A 315 3.63 -15.83 -0.73
C GLU A 315 2.94 -14.45 -0.84
N ILE A 316 3.44 -13.44 -0.12
CA ILE A 316 2.93 -12.07 -0.21
C ILE A 316 3.09 -11.52 -1.63
N SER A 317 4.25 -11.73 -2.26
CA SER A 317 4.47 -11.29 -3.64
C SER A 317 3.53 -11.96 -4.64
N ASP A 318 3.20 -13.23 -4.44
CA ASP A 318 2.27 -13.98 -5.31
C ASP A 318 0.82 -13.51 -5.12
N ILE A 319 0.42 -13.21 -3.88
CA ILE A 319 -0.88 -12.60 -3.57
C ILE A 319 -0.97 -11.20 -4.21
N GLU A 320 0.04 -10.36 -4.02
CA GLU A 320 0.07 -9.00 -4.58
C GLU A 320 -0.05 -9.01 -6.10
N LYS A 321 0.68 -9.92 -6.77
CA LYS A 321 0.63 -10.08 -8.22
C LYS A 321 -0.74 -10.56 -8.69
N SER A 322 -1.33 -11.53 -8.01
CA SER A 322 -2.64 -12.08 -8.37
C SER A 322 -3.74 -11.03 -8.22
N ILE A 323 -3.72 -10.25 -7.14
CA ILE A 323 -4.65 -9.12 -6.95
C ILE A 323 -4.44 -8.06 -8.04
N ASN A 324 -3.19 -7.73 -8.38
CA ASN A 324 -2.87 -6.78 -9.43
C ASN A 324 -3.43 -7.20 -10.80
N ASP A 325 -3.33 -8.48 -11.14
CA ASP A 325 -3.83 -9.03 -12.40
C ASP A 325 -5.36 -8.95 -12.47
N VAL A 326 -6.06 -9.21 -11.35
CA VAL A 326 -7.52 -9.05 -11.27
C VAL A 326 -7.91 -7.58 -11.41
N ILE A 327 -7.27 -6.65 -10.69
CA ILE A 327 -7.51 -5.20 -10.81
C ILE A 327 -7.35 -4.76 -12.27
N PHE A 328 -6.26 -5.17 -12.93
CA PHE A 328 -6.01 -4.83 -14.32
C PHE A 328 -7.10 -5.37 -15.24
N SER A 329 -7.48 -6.65 -15.06
CA SER A 329 -8.56 -7.28 -15.82
C SER A 329 -9.89 -6.54 -15.65
N THR A 330 -10.25 -6.19 -14.41
CA THR A 330 -11.48 -5.44 -14.12
C THR A 330 -11.47 -4.06 -14.77
N VAL A 331 -10.35 -3.33 -14.72
CA VAL A 331 -10.23 -2.02 -15.39
C VAL A 331 -10.40 -2.14 -16.90
N VAL A 332 -9.77 -3.15 -17.52
CA VAL A 332 -9.91 -3.42 -18.96
C VAL A 332 -11.35 -3.76 -19.32
N GLU A 333 -11.99 -4.67 -18.57
CA GLU A 333 -13.36 -5.11 -18.81
C GLU A 333 -14.35 -3.94 -18.67
N TYR A 334 -14.23 -3.18 -17.58
CA TYR A 334 -15.02 -1.98 -17.33
C TYR A 334 -14.85 -0.95 -18.46
N ASN A 335 -13.61 -0.62 -18.85
CA ASN A 335 -13.36 0.36 -19.92
C ASN A 335 -13.91 -0.12 -21.27
N ASN A 336 -13.85 -1.42 -21.57
CA ASN A 336 -14.47 -1.97 -22.78
C ASN A 336 -16.00 -1.80 -22.78
N ILE A 337 -16.66 -1.97 -21.64
CA ILE A 337 -18.10 -1.71 -21.49
C ILE A 337 -18.39 -0.22 -21.65
N VAL A 338 -17.62 0.66 -21.01
CA VAL A 338 -17.75 2.12 -21.16
C VAL A 338 -17.65 2.53 -22.63
N VAL A 339 -16.68 2.00 -23.39
CA VAL A 339 -16.55 2.30 -24.82
C VAL A 339 -17.79 1.86 -25.61
N LYS A 340 -18.38 0.71 -25.30
CA LYS A 340 -19.64 0.26 -25.94
C LYS A 340 -20.82 1.17 -25.59
N LEU A 341 -20.92 1.59 -24.33
CA LEU A 341 -21.99 2.47 -23.84
C LEU A 341 -21.88 3.89 -24.41
N LYS A 342 -20.66 4.43 -24.55
CA LYS A 342 -20.41 5.71 -25.21
C LYS A 342 -20.89 5.72 -26.66
N LYS A 343 -20.81 4.59 -27.39
CA LYS A 343 -21.29 4.49 -28.78
C LYS A 343 -22.81 4.67 -28.90
N VAL A 344 -23.57 4.34 -27.86
CA VAL A 344 -25.03 4.58 -27.80
C VAL A 344 -25.39 5.88 -27.08
N GLY A 345 -24.40 6.70 -26.73
CA GLY A 345 -24.59 8.02 -26.10
C GLY A 345 -24.77 8.02 -24.59
N ILE A 346 -24.41 6.94 -23.89
CA ILE A 346 -24.37 6.93 -22.42
C ILE A 346 -23.01 7.47 -21.98
N LEU A 347 -23.03 8.57 -21.24
CA LEU A 347 -21.82 9.19 -20.73
C LEU A 347 -21.34 8.45 -19.48
N MET A 348 -20.15 7.86 -19.56
CA MET A 348 -19.44 7.23 -18.46
C MET A 348 -17.94 7.52 -18.57
N ASP A 349 -17.30 7.68 -17.42
CA ASP A 349 -15.85 7.89 -17.35
C ASP A 349 -15.11 6.55 -17.39
N GLU A 350 -14.00 6.53 -18.14
CA GLU A 350 -13.05 5.42 -18.16
C GLU A 350 -12.14 5.51 -16.94
N LEU A 351 -11.78 4.35 -16.39
CA LEU A 351 -10.82 4.26 -15.29
C LEU A 351 -9.40 4.32 -15.84
N GLN A 352 -8.53 5.01 -15.11
CA GLN A 352 -7.10 4.99 -15.41
C GLN A 352 -6.50 3.62 -15.09
N TYR A 353 -5.66 3.12 -15.99
CA TYR A 353 -4.89 1.91 -15.73
C TYR A 353 -3.99 2.12 -14.50
N PRO A 354 -3.87 1.10 -13.62
CA PRO A 354 -2.96 1.17 -12.48
C PRO A 354 -1.53 1.40 -12.98
N LYS A 355 -0.91 2.51 -12.56
CA LYS A 355 0.47 2.87 -12.92
C LYS A 355 1.49 2.14 -12.06
N ASP A 356 1.13 1.91 -10.80
CA ASP A 356 1.96 1.24 -9.82
C ASP A 356 1.45 -0.18 -9.57
N LYS A 357 2.36 -1.09 -9.27
CA LYS A 357 2.00 -2.45 -8.86
C LYS A 357 1.28 -2.39 -7.52
N PHE A 358 0.21 -3.15 -7.40
CA PHE A 358 -0.48 -3.35 -6.12
C PHE A 358 0.50 -3.84 -5.05
N LYS A 359 0.35 -3.30 -3.83
CA LYS A 359 1.05 -3.77 -2.64
C LYS A 359 0.04 -3.98 -1.52
N LEU A 360 0.24 -5.04 -0.73
CA LEU A 360 -0.60 -5.41 0.40
C LEU A 360 -0.28 -4.50 1.60
N LYS A 361 -0.65 -3.23 1.45
CA LYS A 361 -0.49 -2.14 2.42
C LYS A 361 -1.72 -1.24 2.33
N GLU A 362 -1.92 -0.37 3.32
CA GLU A 362 -3.08 0.54 3.37
C GLU A 362 -3.31 1.31 2.06
N ALA A 363 -2.25 1.86 1.45
CA ALA A 363 -2.38 2.59 0.19
C ALA A 363 -2.91 1.72 -0.98
N GLY A 364 -2.57 0.43 -1.02
CA GLY A 364 -3.09 -0.50 -2.02
C GLY A 364 -4.56 -0.84 -1.78
N ILE A 365 -4.96 -0.98 -0.51
CA ILE A 365 -6.35 -1.26 -0.12
C ILE A 365 -7.23 -0.04 -0.42
N ASP A 366 -6.77 1.17 -0.06
CA ASP A 366 -7.45 2.42 -0.35
C ASP A 366 -7.67 2.60 -1.86
N TYR A 367 -6.71 2.16 -2.68
CA TYR A 367 -6.84 2.16 -4.12
C TYR A 367 -7.97 1.25 -4.61
N ILE A 368 -8.03 0.00 -4.11
CA ILE A 368 -9.14 -0.93 -4.43
C ILE A 368 -10.48 -0.32 -4.02
N GLN A 369 -10.58 0.25 -2.82
CA GLN A 369 -11.82 0.85 -2.34
C GLN A 369 -12.26 2.05 -3.20
N ARG A 370 -11.33 2.92 -3.60
CA ARG A 370 -11.63 4.05 -4.49
C ARG A 370 -12.09 3.56 -5.87
N LEU A 371 -11.43 2.55 -6.42
CA LEU A 371 -11.81 1.93 -7.69
C LEU A 371 -13.27 1.46 -7.66
N ILE A 372 -13.66 0.76 -6.60
CA ILE A 372 -15.03 0.26 -6.41
C ILE A 372 -16.03 1.39 -6.31
N LEU A 373 -15.74 2.41 -5.49
CA LEU A 373 -16.62 3.57 -5.33
C LEU A 373 -16.82 4.31 -6.64
N GLU A 374 -15.76 4.44 -7.45
CA GLU A 374 -15.81 5.08 -8.75
C GLU A 374 -16.65 4.28 -9.75
N ILE A 375 -16.46 2.95 -9.81
CA ILE A 375 -17.32 2.07 -10.63
C ILE A 375 -18.78 2.18 -10.21
N ASN A 376 -19.09 2.03 -8.92
CA ASN A 376 -20.47 2.08 -8.42
C ASN A 376 -21.15 3.43 -8.70
N LYS A 377 -20.41 4.53 -8.52
CA LYS A 377 -20.89 5.88 -8.87
C LYS A 377 -21.21 5.98 -10.36
N ASN A 378 -20.32 5.48 -11.22
CA ASN A 378 -20.49 5.55 -12.66
C ASN A 378 -21.64 4.65 -13.14
N VAL A 379 -21.78 3.45 -12.57
CA VAL A 379 -22.91 2.54 -12.82
C VAL A 379 -24.24 3.21 -12.43
N GLY A 380 -24.32 3.81 -11.24
CA GLY A 380 -25.53 4.53 -10.80
C GLY A 380 -25.88 5.71 -11.72
N PHE A 381 -24.88 6.46 -12.18
CA PHE A 381 -25.09 7.55 -13.13
C PHE A 381 -25.57 7.05 -14.50
N ALA A 382 -24.98 5.98 -15.02
CA ALA A 382 -25.40 5.35 -16.26
C ALA A 382 -26.83 4.81 -16.15
N LEU A 383 -27.14 4.11 -15.06
CA LEU A 383 -28.45 3.51 -14.82
C LEU A 383 -29.56 4.56 -14.79
N ASN A 384 -29.30 5.72 -14.18
CA ASN A 384 -30.24 6.84 -14.20
C ASN A 384 -30.47 7.36 -15.63
N GLN A 385 -29.39 7.59 -16.41
CA GLN A 385 -29.53 8.00 -17.81
C GLN A 385 -30.34 6.99 -18.63
N ILE A 386 -30.04 5.69 -18.47
CA ILE A 386 -30.73 4.59 -19.15
C ILE A 386 -32.21 4.58 -18.77
N ASN A 387 -32.54 4.61 -17.48
CA ASN A 387 -33.93 4.55 -17.03
C ASN A 387 -34.73 5.79 -17.46
N THR A 388 -34.12 6.99 -17.48
CA THR A 388 -34.75 8.19 -18.05
C THR A 388 -35.00 8.03 -19.55
N ALA A 389 -34.03 7.49 -20.29
CA ALA A 389 -34.18 7.25 -21.72
C ALA A 389 -35.29 6.23 -22.02
N VAL A 390 -35.38 5.18 -21.22
CA VAL A 390 -36.43 4.17 -21.29
C VAL A 390 -37.82 4.77 -21.03
N GLU A 391 -37.96 5.60 -20.00
CA GLU A 391 -39.22 6.31 -19.73
C GLU A 391 -39.62 7.25 -20.87
N ASN A 392 -38.65 7.94 -21.47
CA ASN A 392 -38.91 8.84 -22.60
C ASN A 392 -39.25 8.07 -23.87
N LEU A 393 -38.61 6.93 -24.13
CA LEU A 393 -39.00 6.00 -25.20
C LEU A 393 -40.45 5.54 -25.05
N GLU A 394 -40.87 5.16 -23.84
CA GLU A 394 -42.24 4.75 -23.57
C GLU A 394 -43.23 5.90 -23.83
N LYS A 395 -42.90 7.13 -23.44
CA LYS A 395 -43.77 8.30 -23.71
C LYS A 395 -43.83 8.70 -25.19
N ILE A 396 -42.73 8.52 -25.93
CA ILE A 396 -42.66 8.86 -27.36
C ILE A 396 -43.39 7.81 -28.20
N THR A 397 -43.15 6.51 -27.93
CA THR A 397 -43.57 5.39 -28.79
C THR A 397 -44.73 4.56 -28.22
N GLY A 398 -45.07 4.72 -26.94
CA GLY A 398 -46.09 3.92 -26.25
C GLY A 398 -45.67 2.48 -25.93
N LYS A 399 -44.45 2.07 -26.33
CA LYS A 399 -43.92 0.74 -26.05
C LYS A 399 -43.47 0.64 -24.61
N LYS A 400 -43.95 -0.38 -23.90
CA LYS A 400 -43.55 -0.65 -22.52
C LYS A 400 -42.18 -1.32 -22.48
N PHE A 401 -41.30 -0.76 -21.68
CA PHE A 401 -39.96 -1.29 -21.44
C PHE A 401 -39.78 -1.54 -19.94
N ASN A 402 -39.11 -2.63 -19.59
CA ASN A 402 -38.80 -2.88 -18.19
C ASN A 402 -37.71 -1.91 -17.73
N LYS A 403 -37.90 -1.31 -16.55
CA LYS A 403 -36.82 -0.57 -15.89
C LYS A 403 -35.69 -1.51 -15.54
N PHE A 404 -34.47 -1.02 -15.69
CA PHE A 404 -33.27 -1.78 -15.38
C PHE A 404 -32.92 -1.58 -13.89
N TYR A 405 -32.62 -2.69 -13.21
CA TYR A 405 -31.99 -2.70 -11.90
C TYR A 405 -30.66 -3.41 -12.02
N ILE A 406 -29.59 -2.63 -12.14
CA ILE A 406 -28.25 -3.13 -12.41
C ILE A 406 -27.35 -2.71 -11.26
N VAL A 407 -26.76 -3.71 -10.60
CA VAL A 407 -25.82 -3.52 -9.49
C VAL A 407 -24.38 -3.84 -9.95
N ASP A 408 -24.23 -4.77 -10.91
CA ASP A 408 -22.95 -5.12 -11.53
C ASP A 408 -22.78 -4.38 -12.87
N TYR A 409 -21.64 -3.70 -13.04
CA TYR A 409 -21.29 -2.98 -14.26
C TYR A 409 -21.27 -3.89 -15.50
N ARG A 410 -20.99 -5.18 -15.35
CA ARG A 410 -20.96 -6.16 -16.46
C ARG A 410 -22.27 -6.24 -17.22
N ALA A 411 -23.38 -6.18 -16.49
CA ALA A 411 -24.73 -6.25 -17.07
C ALA A 411 -25.12 -4.98 -17.83
N LEU A 412 -24.37 -3.86 -17.69
CA LEU A 412 -24.66 -2.65 -18.47
C LEU A 412 -24.49 -2.90 -19.98
N GLY A 413 -23.58 -3.79 -20.37
CA GLY A 413 -23.35 -4.13 -21.78
C GLY A 413 -24.60 -4.69 -22.49
N ASP A 414 -25.49 -5.35 -21.75
CA ASP A 414 -26.69 -6.00 -22.28
C ASP A 414 -27.80 -5.01 -22.68
N ILE A 415 -27.63 -3.73 -22.35
CA ILE A 415 -28.57 -2.66 -22.71
C ILE A 415 -28.31 -2.14 -24.12
N VAL A 416 -27.08 -2.26 -24.63
CA VAL A 416 -26.68 -1.76 -25.95
C VAL A 416 -27.60 -2.23 -27.09
N PRO A 417 -28.03 -3.50 -27.15
CA PRO A 417 -28.95 -3.98 -28.19
C PRO A 417 -30.29 -3.23 -28.24
N LEU A 418 -30.86 -2.81 -27.11
CA LEU A 418 -32.14 -2.10 -27.06
C LEU A 418 -32.07 -0.78 -27.85
N PHE A 419 -31.01 -0.01 -27.63
CA PHE A 419 -30.80 1.29 -28.28
C PHE A 419 -30.16 1.16 -29.68
N SER A 420 -29.87 -0.07 -30.10
CA SER A 420 -29.37 -0.38 -31.45
C SER A 420 -30.45 -1.07 -32.30
N ASP A 421 -31.68 -1.22 -31.80
CA ASP A 421 -32.77 -1.86 -32.52
C ASP A 421 -33.21 -1.01 -33.72
N LYS A 422 -33.04 -1.55 -34.93
CA LYS A 422 -33.33 -0.83 -36.18
C LYS A 422 -34.80 -0.41 -36.31
N GLN A 423 -35.74 -1.22 -35.80
CA GLN A 423 -37.16 -0.92 -35.93
C GLN A 423 -37.54 0.26 -35.03
N LEU A 424 -37.08 0.24 -33.77
CA LEU A 424 -37.27 1.35 -32.84
C LEU A 424 -36.62 2.64 -33.36
N MET A 425 -35.40 2.54 -33.89
CA MET A 425 -34.66 3.68 -34.41
C MET A 425 -35.35 4.32 -35.63
N ASN A 426 -35.85 3.51 -36.56
CA ASN A 426 -36.62 4.01 -37.70
C ASN A 426 -37.91 4.72 -37.28
N GLU A 427 -38.58 4.23 -36.24
CA GLU A 427 -39.77 4.85 -35.68
C GLU A 427 -39.43 6.23 -35.10
N LEU A 428 -38.39 6.33 -34.26
CA LEU A 428 -37.93 7.61 -33.70
C LEU A 428 -37.51 8.62 -34.78
N ILE A 429 -36.81 8.17 -35.82
CA ILE A 429 -36.44 9.01 -36.96
C ILE A 429 -37.70 9.53 -37.67
N SER A 430 -38.73 8.69 -37.82
CA SER A 430 -40.01 9.13 -38.39
C SER A 430 -40.69 10.19 -37.54
N CYS A 431 -40.69 10.03 -36.21
CA CYS A 431 -41.24 11.02 -35.27
C CYS A 431 -40.49 12.36 -35.36
N TYR A 432 -39.16 12.31 -35.38
CA TYR A 432 -38.30 13.49 -35.50
C TYR A 432 -38.49 14.20 -36.85
N ASN A 433 -38.60 13.46 -37.95
CA ASN A 433 -38.88 14.03 -39.26
C ASN A 433 -40.26 14.72 -39.30
N ALA A 434 -41.26 14.13 -38.64
CA ALA A 434 -42.58 14.77 -38.49
C ALA A 434 -42.47 16.08 -37.70
N GLU A 435 -41.70 16.09 -36.63
CA GLU A 435 -41.44 17.30 -35.83
C GLU A 435 -40.80 18.43 -36.66
N ILE A 436 -39.76 18.12 -37.45
CA ILE A 436 -39.13 19.08 -38.38
C ILE A 436 -40.16 19.62 -39.38
N GLN A 437 -40.98 18.75 -39.97
CA GLN A 437 -41.97 19.17 -40.94
C GLN A 437 -43.03 20.08 -40.31
N VAL A 438 -43.55 19.71 -39.15
CA VAL A 438 -44.54 20.49 -38.41
C VAL A 438 -43.99 21.87 -38.05
N VAL A 439 -42.78 21.95 -37.48
CA VAL A 439 -42.18 23.23 -37.12
C VAL A 439 -41.83 24.08 -38.34
N SER A 440 -41.54 23.48 -39.50
CA SER A 440 -41.25 24.27 -40.71
C SER A 440 -42.52 24.80 -41.40
N VAL A 441 -43.59 23.99 -41.46
CA VAL A 441 -44.78 24.26 -42.28
C VAL A 441 -45.80 25.16 -41.60
N ILE A 442 -46.02 25.04 -40.29
CA ILE A 442 -47.11 25.78 -39.63
C ILE A 442 -46.69 27.24 -39.38
N ASN A 443 -47.42 28.21 -39.93
CA ASN A 443 -47.02 29.62 -39.92
C ASN A 443 -47.07 30.30 -38.53
N MET A 444 -47.97 29.87 -37.64
CA MET A 444 -48.16 30.39 -36.27
C MET A 444 -47.87 31.90 -36.04
N PRO A 445 -48.59 32.83 -36.71
CA PRO A 445 -48.39 34.26 -36.49
C PRO A 445 -48.58 34.66 -35.02
N GLY A 446 -47.68 35.48 -34.49
CA GLY A 446 -47.64 35.90 -33.09
C GLY A 446 -46.89 34.97 -32.14
N ASN A 447 -46.40 33.81 -32.62
CA ASN A 447 -45.59 32.86 -31.85
C ASN A 447 -44.22 32.56 -32.49
N GLU A 448 -43.74 33.45 -33.37
CA GLU A 448 -42.55 33.24 -34.20
C GLU A 448 -41.28 33.01 -33.37
N GLN A 449 -41.13 33.73 -32.25
CA GLN A 449 -39.96 33.60 -31.38
C GLN A 449 -39.90 32.23 -30.68
N LYS A 450 -41.00 31.79 -30.06
CA LYS A 450 -41.09 30.47 -29.43
C LYS A 450 -40.84 29.35 -30.44
N LYS A 451 -41.43 29.48 -31.63
CA LYS A 451 -41.23 28.56 -32.75
C LYS A 451 -39.75 28.49 -33.18
N LEU A 452 -39.07 29.64 -33.27
CA LEU A 452 -37.64 29.70 -33.60
C LEU A 452 -36.77 29.04 -32.53
N GLU A 453 -37.07 29.23 -31.25
CA GLU A 453 -36.35 28.59 -30.13
C GLU A 453 -36.50 27.07 -30.16
N ILE A 454 -37.70 26.56 -30.42
CA ILE A 454 -37.95 25.13 -30.62
C ILE A 454 -37.19 24.62 -31.85
N SER A 455 -37.27 25.32 -32.98
CA SER A 455 -36.57 24.94 -34.21
C SER A 455 -35.05 24.85 -34.05
N LYS A 456 -34.44 25.76 -33.28
CA LYS A 456 -33.01 25.66 -32.95
C LYS A 456 -32.68 24.38 -32.19
N ARG A 457 -33.47 24.06 -31.15
CA ARG A 457 -33.28 22.83 -30.35
C ARG A 457 -33.46 21.55 -31.18
N ILE A 458 -34.41 21.54 -32.13
CA ILE A 458 -34.63 20.43 -33.06
C ILE A 458 -33.40 20.24 -33.96
N ASN A 459 -32.81 21.32 -34.48
CA ASN A 459 -31.62 21.26 -35.33
C ASN A 459 -30.36 20.76 -34.60
N ASP A 460 -30.33 20.85 -33.27
CA ASP A 460 -29.22 20.34 -32.45
C ASP A 460 -29.24 18.81 -32.28
N ILE A 461 -30.26 18.11 -32.79
CA ILE A 461 -30.38 16.65 -32.80
C ILE A 461 -29.78 16.09 -34.10
N HIS A 462 -28.82 15.16 -34.01
CA HIS A 462 -28.15 14.60 -35.19
C HIS A 462 -28.89 13.38 -35.76
N GLN A 463 -29.23 13.43 -37.06
CA GLN A 463 -30.08 12.42 -37.71
C GLN A 463 -29.44 11.04 -37.91
N ASP A 464 -28.14 10.98 -38.23
CA ASP A 464 -27.53 9.74 -38.74
C ASP A 464 -27.20 8.72 -37.63
N ASN A 465 -27.14 9.15 -36.37
CA ASN A 465 -26.86 8.31 -35.20
C ASN A 465 -27.66 8.81 -33.99
N PHE A 466 -28.95 8.49 -33.95
CA PHE A 466 -29.82 8.87 -32.83
C PHE A 466 -29.29 8.24 -31.53
N ALA A 467 -28.76 9.05 -30.61
CA ALA A 467 -28.14 8.56 -29.39
C ALA A 467 -29.10 8.70 -28.19
N ILE A 468 -28.81 8.04 -27.07
CA ILE A 468 -29.63 8.13 -25.85
C ILE A 468 -29.81 9.57 -25.37
N GLN A 469 -28.75 10.38 -25.45
CA GLN A 469 -28.80 11.80 -25.11
C GLN A 469 -29.79 12.61 -25.99
N ASP A 470 -30.04 12.14 -27.21
CA ASP A 470 -30.95 12.80 -28.16
C ASP A 470 -32.42 12.45 -27.87
N LEU A 471 -32.71 11.31 -27.23
CA LEU A 471 -34.07 10.94 -26.79
C LEU A 471 -34.66 11.95 -25.82
N ASN A 472 -33.85 12.44 -24.88
CA ASN A 472 -34.30 13.44 -23.92
C ASN A 472 -34.62 14.77 -24.61
N LYS A 473 -33.80 15.17 -25.58
CA LYS A 473 -34.04 16.38 -26.36
C LYS A 473 -35.30 16.24 -27.20
N LEU A 474 -35.44 15.13 -27.93
CA LEU A 474 -36.61 14.82 -28.75
C LEU A 474 -37.90 14.84 -27.92
N TYR A 475 -37.90 14.18 -26.77
CA TYR A 475 -39.05 14.18 -25.87
C TYR A 475 -39.49 15.61 -25.49
N GLU A 476 -38.56 16.43 -25.02
CA GLU A 476 -38.85 17.80 -24.58
C GLU A 476 -39.27 18.69 -25.76
N THR A 477 -38.59 18.61 -26.92
CA THR A 477 -38.95 19.43 -28.09
C THR A 477 -40.30 19.05 -28.66
N MET A 478 -40.62 17.76 -28.76
CA MET A 478 -41.93 17.30 -29.24
C MET A 478 -43.04 17.76 -28.31
N LYS A 479 -42.84 17.63 -26.98
CA LYS A 479 -43.80 18.06 -25.97
C LYS A 479 -44.04 19.56 -26.03
N ASP A 480 -42.98 20.37 -26.09
CA ASP A 480 -43.08 21.83 -26.19
C ASP A 480 -43.77 22.27 -27.49
N LEU A 481 -43.42 21.62 -28.61
CA LEU A 481 -44.02 21.92 -29.91
C LEU A 481 -45.51 21.58 -29.93
N LEU A 482 -45.90 20.38 -29.46
CA LEU A 482 -47.31 19.98 -29.38
C LEU A 482 -48.11 20.89 -28.43
N SER A 483 -47.51 21.34 -27.31
CA SER A 483 -48.13 22.32 -26.42
C SER A 483 -48.35 23.65 -27.13
N LEU A 484 -47.35 24.16 -27.85
CA LEU A 484 -47.45 25.41 -28.61
C LEU A 484 -48.51 25.31 -29.71
N ILE A 485 -48.59 24.18 -30.41
CA ILE A 485 -49.64 23.90 -31.40
C ILE A 485 -51.01 23.89 -30.71
N GLY A 486 -51.12 23.28 -29.54
CA GLY A 486 -52.35 23.26 -28.75
C GLY A 486 -52.83 24.65 -28.37
N GLU A 487 -51.96 25.49 -27.82
CA GLU A 487 -52.24 26.89 -27.48
C GLU A 487 -52.68 27.69 -28.71
N TYR A 488 -51.97 27.51 -29.83
CA TYR A 488 -52.28 28.22 -31.07
C TYR A 488 -53.60 27.73 -31.69
N THR A 489 -53.89 26.44 -31.60
CA THR A 489 -55.16 25.86 -32.07
C THR A 489 -56.34 26.38 -31.26
N ASP A 490 -56.20 26.52 -29.93
CA ASP A 490 -57.23 27.14 -29.09
C ASP A 490 -57.50 28.60 -29.49
N TYR A 491 -56.44 29.35 -29.79
CA TYR A 491 -56.57 30.70 -30.32
C TYR A 491 -57.37 30.73 -31.65
N LEU A 492 -57.03 29.84 -32.59
CA LEU A 492 -57.74 29.73 -33.87
C LEU A 492 -59.22 29.38 -33.66
N ILE A 493 -59.53 28.39 -32.81
CA ILE A 493 -60.91 28.00 -32.48
C ILE A 493 -61.69 29.21 -31.97
N ASN A 494 -61.15 29.92 -30.98
CA ASN A 494 -61.82 31.06 -30.36
C ASN A 494 -62.10 32.19 -31.36
N GLU A 495 -61.15 32.50 -32.24
CA GLU A 495 -61.33 33.54 -33.25
C GLU A 495 -62.27 33.10 -34.38
N LEU A 496 -62.20 31.86 -34.85
CA LEU A 496 -63.10 31.32 -35.88
C LEU A 496 -64.54 31.28 -35.37
N GLU A 497 -64.77 30.92 -34.10
CA GLU A 497 -66.10 30.94 -33.49
C GLU A 497 -66.70 32.35 -33.43
N LYS A 498 -65.89 33.40 -33.28
CA LYS A 498 -66.37 34.79 -33.36
C LYS A 498 -66.86 35.13 -34.76
N ILE A 499 -66.18 34.65 -35.80
CA ILE A 499 -66.57 34.87 -37.20
C ILE A 499 -67.85 34.08 -37.53
N ILE A 500 -67.94 32.82 -37.11
CA ILE A 500 -69.13 31.96 -37.37
C ILE A 500 -70.42 32.53 -36.75
N LYS A 501 -70.33 33.23 -35.60
CA LYS A 501 -71.48 33.89 -34.98
C LYS A 501 -72.08 34.99 -35.87
N LYS A 502 -71.30 35.59 -36.76
CA LYS A 502 -71.74 36.61 -37.73
C LYS A 502 -72.27 35.98 -39.01
N GLY A 503 -71.67 34.86 -39.45
CA GLY A 503 -72.12 34.13 -40.64
C GLY A 503 -71.66 32.67 -40.61
N LYS A 504 -72.61 31.73 -40.69
CA LYS A 504 -72.36 30.28 -40.71
C LYS A 504 -71.86 29.81 -42.08
N LEU A 505 -70.72 30.33 -42.52
CA LEU A 505 -70.10 29.99 -43.80
C LEU A 505 -69.50 28.56 -43.77
N PRO A 506 -69.71 27.73 -44.80
CA PRO A 506 -69.18 26.37 -44.86
C PRO A 506 -67.65 26.26 -44.75
N SER A 507 -66.89 27.12 -45.44
CA SER A 507 -65.41 27.10 -45.40
C SER A 507 -64.86 27.35 -43.99
N ILE A 508 -65.42 28.33 -43.29
CA ILE A 508 -65.05 28.68 -41.91
C ILE A 508 -65.49 27.58 -40.94
N SER A 509 -66.67 27.00 -41.13
CA SER A 509 -67.15 25.87 -40.32
C SER A 509 -66.26 24.64 -40.47
N SER A 510 -65.83 24.32 -41.70
CA SER A 510 -64.92 23.21 -41.97
C SER A 510 -63.53 23.42 -41.35
N SER A 511 -63.04 24.67 -41.37
CA SER A 511 -61.77 25.04 -40.74
C SER A 511 -61.86 24.96 -39.22
N LEU A 512 -62.95 25.45 -38.62
CA LEU A 512 -63.20 25.33 -37.19
C LEU A 512 -63.27 23.86 -36.76
N GLU A 513 -64.00 23.03 -37.49
CA GLU A 513 -64.11 21.60 -37.19
C GLU A 513 -62.74 20.93 -37.26
N SER A 514 -61.94 21.25 -38.28
CA SER A 514 -60.57 20.73 -38.41
C SER A 514 -59.69 21.14 -37.23
N CYS A 515 -59.77 22.38 -36.75
CA CYS A 515 -59.07 22.82 -35.55
C CYS A 515 -59.57 22.09 -34.29
N LYS A 516 -60.88 21.84 -34.15
CA LYS A 516 -61.44 21.05 -33.04
C LYS A 516 -60.93 19.62 -33.05
N THR A 517 -60.92 18.95 -34.21
CA THR A 517 -60.36 17.59 -34.35
C THR A 517 -58.89 17.55 -33.94
N ILE A 518 -58.09 18.53 -34.34
CA ILE A 518 -56.67 18.62 -33.92
C ILE A 518 -56.57 18.78 -32.41
N LYS A 519 -57.37 19.67 -31.81
CA LYS A 519 -57.37 19.90 -30.37
C LYS A 519 -57.76 18.66 -29.58
N GLU A 520 -58.76 17.92 -30.05
CA GLU A 520 -59.19 16.65 -29.48
C GLU A 520 -58.06 15.63 -29.51
N ASN A 521 -57.42 15.41 -30.67
CA ASN A 521 -56.30 14.47 -30.78
C ASN A 521 -55.10 14.84 -29.90
N LEU A 522 -54.79 16.14 -29.76
CA LEU A 522 -53.75 16.60 -28.84
C LEU A 522 -54.07 16.27 -27.36
N SER A 523 -55.36 16.18 -27.02
CA SER A 523 -55.86 15.90 -25.68
C SER A 523 -56.07 14.41 -25.39
N GLU A 524 -56.08 13.55 -26.43
CA GLU A 524 -56.19 12.09 -26.28
C GLU A 524 -54.98 11.50 -25.54
N ASP A 525 -55.18 10.35 -24.90
CA ASP A 525 -54.10 9.58 -24.24
C ASP A 525 -53.33 8.74 -25.28
N SER A 526 -52.80 9.42 -26.30
CA SER A 526 -51.97 8.86 -27.37
C SER A 526 -50.51 9.28 -27.20
N THR A 527 -49.61 8.56 -27.89
CA THR A 527 -48.17 8.78 -27.79
C THR A 527 -47.78 10.13 -28.41
N LEU A 528 -46.65 10.70 -27.98
CA LEU A 528 -46.18 11.96 -28.58
C LEU A 528 -45.91 11.81 -30.08
N CYS A 529 -45.42 10.65 -30.52
CA CYS A 529 -45.18 10.40 -31.94
C CYS A 529 -46.48 10.37 -32.75
N ASP A 530 -47.51 9.67 -32.26
CA ASP A 530 -48.81 9.60 -32.96
C ASP A 530 -49.44 10.99 -33.10
N LYS A 531 -49.41 11.79 -32.02
CA LYS A 531 -49.89 13.18 -32.05
C LYS A 531 -49.13 14.02 -33.06
N MET A 532 -47.80 13.89 -33.11
CA MET A 532 -46.98 14.65 -34.05
C MET A 532 -47.26 14.25 -35.50
N LEU A 533 -47.37 12.96 -35.79
CA LEU A 533 -47.71 12.45 -37.12
C LEU A 533 -49.12 12.90 -37.54
N PHE A 534 -50.08 12.90 -36.62
CA PHE A 534 -51.43 13.39 -36.87
C PHE A 534 -51.43 14.89 -37.24
N VAL A 535 -50.74 15.71 -36.46
CA VAL A 535 -50.62 17.16 -36.73
C VAL A 535 -49.89 17.42 -38.03
N MET A 536 -48.82 16.68 -38.33
CA MET A 536 -48.10 16.77 -39.61
C MET A 536 -49.05 16.60 -40.80
N ASN A 537 -49.91 15.58 -40.75
CA ASN A 537 -50.89 15.29 -41.81
C ASN A 537 -51.98 16.37 -41.96
N LEU A 538 -52.24 17.16 -40.91
CA LEU A 538 -53.25 18.22 -40.92
C LEU A 538 -52.66 19.64 -40.91
N SER A 539 -51.34 19.78 -41.06
CA SER A 539 -50.62 21.05 -41.02
C SER A 539 -51.16 22.07 -42.03
N ALA A 540 -51.55 21.62 -43.23
CA ALA A 540 -52.19 22.47 -44.25
C ALA A 540 -53.51 23.09 -43.75
N LYS A 541 -54.35 22.31 -43.05
CA LYS A 541 -55.63 22.79 -42.52
C LYS A 541 -55.45 23.83 -41.41
N LEU A 542 -54.40 23.69 -40.60
CA LEU A 542 -54.03 24.72 -39.61
C LEU A 542 -53.59 26.03 -40.29
N ASN A 543 -52.85 25.93 -41.40
CA ASN A 543 -52.47 27.10 -42.17
C ASN A 543 -53.68 27.77 -42.84
N ASP A 544 -54.63 26.98 -43.39
CA ASP A 544 -55.88 27.51 -43.94
C ASP A 544 -56.66 28.30 -42.87
N ALA A 545 -56.82 27.73 -41.67
CA ALA A 545 -57.43 28.42 -40.53
C ALA A 545 -56.68 29.70 -40.13
N SER A 546 -55.34 29.65 -40.08
CA SER A 546 -54.49 30.82 -39.82
C SER A 546 -54.69 31.91 -40.86
N ASP A 547 -54.81 31.57 -42.15
CA ASP A 547 -55.02 32.54 -43.23
C ASP A 547 -56.40 33.19 -43.17
N ILE A 548 -57.44 32.45 -42.74
CA ILE A 548 -58.75 33.03 -42.43
C ILE A 548 -58.61 34.06 -41.30
N ILE A 549 -57.95 33.69 -40.19
CA ILE A 549 -57.78 34.58 -39.04
C ILE A 549 -56.95 35.82 -39.38
N LYS A 550 -55.93 35.69 -40.23
CA LYS A 550 -55.14 36.82 -40.73
C LYS A 550 -56.01 37.87 -41.46
N ASN A 551 -57.08 37.44 -42.11
CA ASN A 551 -58.03 38.30 -42.82
C ASN A 551 -59.33 38.56 -42.03
N LYS A 552 -59.37 38.26 -40.72
CA LYS A 552 -60.61 38.25 -39.92
C LYS A 552 -61.38 39.56 -39.98
N GLU A 553 -60.71 40.70 -39.92
CA GLU A 553 -61.36 42.02 -39.88
C GLU A 553 -62.07 42.30 -41.21
N ALA A 554 -61.43 41.97 -42.34
CA ALA A 554 -62.03 42.10 -43.66
C ALA A 554 -63.21 41.15 -43.87
N ILE A 555 -63.12 39.92 -43.35
CA ILE A 555 -64.21 38.94 -43.40
C ILE A 555 -65.39 39.39 -42.53
N ILE A 556 -65.15 39.87 -41.31
CA ILE A 556 -66.21 40.36 -40.42
C ILE A 556 -66.91 41.57 -41.05
N ALA A 557 -66.15 42.56 -41.55
CA ALA A 557 -66.72 43.71 -42.23
C ALA A 557 -67.54 43.32 -43.47
N LEU A 558 -67.07 42.34 -44.24
CA LEU A 558 -67.82 41.78 -45.36
C LEU A 558 -69.15 41.18 -44.90
N LEU A 559 -69.14 40.37 -43.85
CA LEU A 559 -70.35 39.71 -43.35
C LEU A 559 -71.38 40.74 -42.87
N GLU A 560 -70.94 41.82 -42.22
CA GLU A 560 -71.82 42.93 -41.80
C GLU A 560 -72.42 43.66 -43.02
N ILE A 561 -71.60 43.99 -44.04
CA ILE A 561 -72.09 44.60 -45.29
C ILE A 561 -73.11 43.69 -45.99
N LEU A 562 -72.82 42.38 -46.07
CA LEU A 562 -73.71 41.42 -46.70
C LEU A 562 -75.02 41.29 -45.92
N GLU A 563 -74.97 41.23 -44.58
CA GLU A 563 -76.15 41.17 -43.73
C GLU A 563 -77.07 42.38 -43.94
N ASP A 564 -76.50 43.59 -43.92
CA ASP A 564 -77.26 44.84 -44.09
C ASP A 564 -77.87 44.99 -45.50
N ASN A 565 -77.28 44.35 -46.52
CA ASN A 565 -77.65 44.55 -47.93
C ASN A 565 -78.12 43.27 -48.64
N THR A 566 -78.44 42.20 -47.91
CA THR A 566 -78.73 40.88 -48.51
C THR A 566 -79.89 40.93 -49.51
N GLU A 567 -80.99 41.62 -49.19
CA GLU A 567 -82.17 41.70 -50.07
C GLU A 567 -81.83 42.43 -51.38
N LEU A 568 -81.25 43.63 -51.27
CA LEU A 568 -80.89 44.45 -52.42
C LEU A 568 -79.88 43.76 -53.36
N LEU A 569 -78.88 43.09 -52.78
CA LEU A 569 -77.91 42.35 -53.57
C LEU A 569 -78.53 41.10 -54.21
N THR A 570 -79.48 40.45 -53.56
CA THR A 570 -80.19 39.28 -54.11
C THR A 570 -81.06 39.67 -55.30
N ASP A 571 -81.83 40.75 -55.20
CA ASP A 571 -82.66 41.26 -56.30
C ASP A 571 -81.80 41.62 -57.50
N LYS A 572 -80.70 42.33 -57.26
CA LYS A 572 -79.73 42.67 -58.30
C LYS A 572 -79.10 41.43 -58.95
N LEU A 573 -78.91 40.35 -58.19
CA LEU A 573 -78.38 39.08 -58.70
C LEU A 573 -79.40 38.37 -59.62
N TYR A 574 -80.69 38.47 -59.31
CA TYR A 574 -81.77 37.96 -60.17
C TYR A 574 -82.00 38.80 -61.42
N GLU A 575 -81.82 40.13 -61.34
CA GLU A 575 -81.91 41.04 -62.48
C GLU A 575 -80.72 40.91 -63.44
N GLU A 576 -79.50 41.04 -62.92
CA GLU A 576 -78.27 41.11 -63.73
C GLU A 576 -77.68 39.72 -64.05
N LYS A 577 -78.17 38.66 -63.39
CA LYS A 577 -77.66 37.26 -63.42
C LYS A 577 -76.21 37.06 -62.94
N CYS A 578 -75.37 38.10 -63.00
CA CYS A 578 -73.98 38.11 -62.57
C CYS A 578 -73.60 39.51 -62.05
N ILE A 579 -73.15 39.60 -60.80
CA ILE A 579 -72.66 40.86 -60.21
C ILE A 579 -71.12 40.82 -60.12
N SER A 580 -70.47 41.92 -60.53
CA SER A 580 -69.04 42.14 -60.26
C SER A 580 -68.82 42.58 -58.82
N LEU A 581 -67.97 41.85 -58.08
CA LEU A 581 -67.68 42.14 -56.67
C LEU A 581 -67.02 43.50 -56.49
N GLU A 582 -66.09 43.86 -57.38
CA GLU A 582 -65.40 45.16 -57.31
C GLU A 582 -66.36 46.33 -57.56
N ASN A 583 -67.38 46.15 -58.41
CA ASN A 583 -68.38 47.19 -58.69
C ASN A 583 -69.28 47.49 -57.48
N ILE A 584 -69.36 46.57 -56.52
CA ILE A 584 -70.06 46.75 -55.25
C ILE A 584 -69.10 46.98 -54.08
N GLY A 585 -67.83 47.30 -54.38
CA GLY A 585 -66.82 47.65 -53.38
C GLY A 585 -66.27 46.45 -52.58
N ILE A 586 -66.54 45.22 -53.01
CA ILE A 586 -66.05 44.00 -52.36
C ILE A 586 -64.79 43.51 -53.08
N ASN A 587 -63.72 43.28 -52.31
CA ASN A 587 -62.48 42.73 -52.85
C ASN A 587 -62.72 41.32 -53.43
N SER A 588 -62.31 41.10 -54.67
CA SER A 588 -62.45 39.82 -55.38
C SER A 588 -61.82 38.63 -54.65
N LYS A 589 -60.81 38.84 -53.78
CA LYS A 589 -60.23 37.80 -52.92
C LYS A 589 -61.20 37.20 -51.91
N LEU A 590 -62.31 37.88 -51.62
CA LEU A 590 -63.34 37.42 -50.68
C LEU A 590 -64.53 36.74 -51.40
N SER A 591 -64.43 36.51 -52.71
CA SER A 591 -65.51 35.95 -53.54
C SER A 591 -66.08 34.64 -52.99
N THR A 592 -65.24 33.80 -52.41
CA THR A 592 -65.62 32.53 -51.79
C THR A 592 -66.63 32.75 -50.67
N TYR A 593 -66.35 33.68 -49.76
CA TYR A 593 -67.22 33.97 -48.62
C TYR A 593 -68.55 34.61 -49.05
N VAL A 594 -68.53 35.46 -50.07
CA VAL A 594 -69.76 36.08 -50.61
C VAL A 594 -70.65 35.02 -51.26
N SER A 595 -70.08 34.12 -52.06
CA SER A 595 -70.86 33.05 -52.70
C SER A 595 -71.44 32.09 -51.66
N GLU A 596 -70.63 31.72 -50.66
CA GLU A 596 -71.08 30.91 -49.52
C GLU A 596 -72.21 31.58 -48.72
N TRP A 597 -72.13 32.89 -48.49
CA TRP A 597 -73.18 33.65 -47.80
C TRP A 597 -74.53 33.54 -48.50
N PHE A 598 -74.57 33.82 -49.81
CA PHE A 598 -75.81 33.72 -50.59
C PHE A 598 -76.34 32.29 -50.62
N ASN A 599 -75.46 31.30 -50.77
CA ASN A 599 -75.83 29.89 -50.75
C ASN A 599 -76.49 29.49 -49.42
N VAL A 600 -75.96 29.97 -48.27
CA VAL A 600 -76.53 29.74 -46.93
C VAL A 600 -77.89 30.43 -46.77
N LYS A 601 -78.08 31.60 -47.39
CA LYS A 601 -79.36 32.34 -47.38
C LYS A 601 -80.40 31.82 -48.39
N GLY A 602 -80.06 30.80 -49.18
CA GLY A 602 -80.98 30.12 -50.10
C GLY A 602 -80.84 30.51 -51.58
N THR A 603 -79.96 31.45 -51.92
CA THR A 603 -79.69 31.86 -53.29
C THR A 603 -78.47 31.11 -53.82
N LYS A 604 -78.68 30.17 -54.75
CA LYS A 604 -77.58 29.40 -55.34
C LYS A 604 -76.71 30.29 -56.21
N THR A 605 -75.42 30.39 -55.89
CA THR A 605 -74.45 31.20 -56.62
C THR A 605 -73.16 30.43 -56.94
N VAL A 606 -72.49 30.83 -58.01
CA VAL A 606 -71.19 30.32 -58.46
C VAL A 606 -70.23 31.46 -58.77
N ILE A 607 -68.95 31.23 -58.53
CA ILE A 607 -67.87 32.20 -58.75
C ILE A 607 -67.36 32.06 -60.19
N LYS A 608 -67.34 33.16 -60.95
CA LYS A 608 -66.77 33.22 -62.31
C LYS A 608 -65.79 34.41 -62.38
N GLY A 609 -64.53 34.15 -62.08
CA GLY A 609 -63.52 35.22 -61.94
C GLY A 609 -63.86 36.16 -60.79
N GLU A 610 -63.95 37.46 -61.07
CA GLU A 610 -64.28 38.51 -60.09
C GLU A 610 -65.80 38.69 -59.87
N ARG A 611 -66.62 37.80 -60.44
CA ARG A 611 -68.09 37.91 -60.43
C ARG A 611 -68.74 36.76 -59.68
N ILE A 612 -69.90 37.06 -59.10
CA ILE A 612 -70.83 36.07 -58.54
C ILE A 612 -72.06 36.01 -59.42
N CYS A 613 -72.39 34.80 -59.87
CA CYS A 613 -73.46 34.55 -60.82
C CYS A 613 -74.45 33.54 -60.27
N LEU A 614 -75.69 33.61 -60.76
CA LEU A 614 -76.61 32.48 -60.70
C LEU A 614 -76.08 31.33 -61.61
N PRO A 615 -76.29 30.06 -61.23
CA PRO A 615 -75.81 28.89 -61.97
C PRO A 615 -76.28 28.82 -63.43
#